data_AF-A0A9C7AQ77-F1
#
_entry.id   AF-A0A9C7AQ77-F1
#
_cell.length_a   1.000
_cell.length_b   1.000
_cell.length_c   1.000
_cell.angle_alpha   90.00
_cell.angle_beta   90.00
_cell.angle_gamma   90.00
#
_symmetry.space_group_name_H-M   'P 1'
#
loop_
_entity.id
_entity.type
_entity.pdbx_description
1 polymer ?
#
loop_
_entity_poly.entity_id
_entity_poly.type
_entity_poly.pdbx_seq_one_letter_code
_entity_poly.pdbx_strand_id
1 'polypeptide(L)' 'MREGKLCDRDRLTDMLLLSKGVAGGYHTAALEAATPKVRSTLAKLHAEELKDAEALFSAMEKRGWYRPEPAGPPNLR' A
#
# COMPACT_ATOMS: atom_id res chain seq x y z
N MET A 1 -7.25 -33.60 -1.03
CA MET A 1 -7.55 -32.15 -1.00
C MET A 1 -6.31 -31.46 -0.46
N ARG A 2 -5.68 -30.52 -1.19
CA ARG A 2 -4.64 -29.68 -0.58
C ARG A 2 -5.38 -28.67 0.29
N GLU A 3 -5.22 -28.75 1.62
CA GLU A 3 -5.66 -27.68 2.52
C GLU A 3 -5.11 -26.35 1.98
N GLY A 4 -5.99 -25.35 1.87
CA GLY A 4 -5.72 -24.04 1.29
C GLY A 4 -4.74 -23.23 2.13
N LYS A 5 -3.45 -23.58 2.07
CA LYS A 5 -2.39 -22.85 2.74
C LYS A 5 -1.91 -21.76 1.80
N LEU A 6 -2.31 -20.51 2.07
CA LEU A 6 -1.73 -19.34 1.40
C LEU A 6 -0.20 -19.41 1.52
N CYS A 7 0.52 -19.17 0.44
CA CYS A 7 1.98 -19.00 0.53
C CYS A 7 2.31 -17.56 0.94
N ASP A 8 3.55 -17.30 1.32
CA ASP A 8 3.95 -15.96 1.75
C ASP A 8 3.79 -14.92 0.63
N ARG A 9 3.95 -15.34 -0.62
CA ARG A 9 3.65 -14.48 -1.78
C ARG A 9 2.18 -14.09 -1.81
N ASP A 10 1.27 -15.03 -1.57
CA ASP A 10 -0.18 -14.75 -1.58
C ASP A 10 -0.54 -13.80 -0.43
N ARG A 11 -0.01 -14.04 0.77
CA ARG A 11 -0.24 -13.16 1.94
C ARG A 11 0.26 -11.74 1.69
N LEU A 12 1.49 -11.59 1.21
CA LEU A 12 2.05 -10.26 0.96
C LEU A 12 1.34 -9.55 -0.19
N THR A 13 0.89 -10.30 -1.20
CA THR A 13 0.08 -9.72 -2.29
C THR A 13 -1.25 -9.20 -1.75
N ASP A 14 -1.93 -9.98 -0.92
CA ASP A 14 -3.20 -9.59 -0.29
C ASP A 14 -3.02 -8.34 0.59
N MET A 15 -2.00 -8.34 1.46
CA MET A 15 -1.67 -7.17 2.30
C MET A 15 -1.36 -5.94 1.45
N LEU A 16 -0.59 -6.07 0.36
CA LEU A 16 -0.27 -4.94 -0.51
C LEU A 16 -1.50 -4.37 -1.21
N LEU A 17 -2.44 -5.23 -1.64
CA LEU A 17 -3.70 -4.80 -2.24
C LEU A 17 -4.59 -4.11 -1.21
N LEU A 18 -4.67 -4.65 0.01
CA LEU A 18 -5.40 -4.07 1.12
C LEU A 18 -4.88 -2.66 1.44
N SER A 19 -3.57 -2.50 1.67
CA SER A 19 -2.98 -1.20 2.00
C SER A 19 -3.21 -0.16 0.91
N LYS A 20 -3.10 -0.53 -0.37
CA LYS A 20 -3.43 0.38 -1.49
C LYS A 20 -4.90 0.80 -1.48
N GLY A 21 -5.82 -0.15 -1.27
CA GLY A 21 -7.25 0.13 -1.21
C GLY A 21 -7.62 1.05 -0.04
N VAL A 22 -7.10 0.76 1.15
CA VAL A 22 -7.34 1.55 2.37
C VAL A 22 -6.71 2.94 2.24
N ALA A 23 -5.48 3.05 1.72
CA ALA A 23 -4.85 4.34 1.44
C ALA A 23 -5.71 5.21 0.52
N GLY A 24 -6.26 4.64 -0.55
CA GLY A 24 -7.20 5.33 -1.45
C GLY A 24 -8.46 5.79 -0.73
N GLY A 25 -9.05 4.93 0.11
CA GLY A 25 -10.21 5.28 0.93
C GLY A 25 -9.94 6.45 1.87
N TYR A 26 -8.81 6.44 2.60
CA TYR A 26 -8.42 7.56 3.45
C TYR A 26 -8.16 8.85 2.67
N HIS A 27 -7.59 8.75 1.47
CA HIS A 27 -7.37 9.91 0.61
C HIS A 27 -8.69 10.59 0.23
N THR A 28 -9.64 9.83 -0.32
CA THR A 28 -10.97 10.35 -0.67
C THR A 28 -11.69 10.90 0.56
N ALA A 29 -11.67 10.18 1.68
CA ALA A 29 -12.32 10.64 2.91
C ALA A 29 -11.68 11.93 3.48
N ALA A 30 -10.36 12.09 3.38
CA ALA A 30 -9.67 13.29 3.84
C ALA A 30 -10.02 14.51 3.00
N LEU A 31 -10.20 14.35 1.68
CA LEU A 31 -10.60 15.44 0.77
C LEU A 31 -12.00 15.98 1.12
N GLU A 32 -12.94 15.10 1.46
CA GLU A 32 -14.34 15.46 1.75
C GLU A 32 -14.61 15.80 3.24
N ALA A 33 -13.62 15.62 4.12
CA ALA A 33 -13.81 15.83 5.55
C ALA A 33 -13.91 17.34 5.89
N ALA A 34 -15.12 17.80 6.21
CA ALA A 34 -15.39 19.17 6.65
C ALA A 34 -14.77 19.51 8.01
N THR A 35 -14.61 18.53 8.91
CA THR A 35 -14.00 18.73 10.23
C THR A 35 -12.46 18.66 10.15
N PRO A 36 -11.72 19.73 10.48
CA PRO A 36 -10.26 19.75 10.33
C PRO A 36 -9.52 18.65 11.09
N LYS A 37 -9.99 18.30 12.30
CA LYS A 37 -9.41 17.23 13.10
C LYS A 37 -9.56 15.86 12.42
N VAL A 38 -10.74 15.57 11.87
CA VAL A 38 -11.01 14.32 11.15
C VAL A 38 -10.14 14.24 9.90
N ARG A 39 -10.08 15.33 9.12
CA ARG A 39 -9.19 15.43 7.95
C ARG A 39 -7.73 15.16 8.30
N SER A 40 -7.22 15.77 9.38
CA SER A 40 -5.85 15.56 9.84
C SER A 40 -5.59 14.10 10.26
N THR A 41 -6.54 13.45 10.94
CA THR A 41 -6.42 12.04 11.32
C THR A 41 -6.38 11.14 10.07
N LEU A 42 -7.30 11.33 9.12
CA LEU A 42 -7.34 10.55 7.88
C LEU A 42 -6.07 10.72 7.05
N ALA A 43 -5.55 11.95 6.97
CA ALA A 43 -4.28 12.22 6.28
C ALA A 43 -3.08 11.50 6.94
N LYS A 44 -3.07 11.38 8.27
CA LYS A 44 -2.03 10.60 8.99
C LYS A 44 -2.14 9.12 8.68
N LEU A 45 -3.35 8.54 8.75
CA LEU A 45 -3.59 7.14 8.42
C LEU A 45 -3.22 6.82 6.97
N HIS A 46 -3.57 7.71 6.03
CA HIS A 46 -3.13 7.61 4.64
C HIS A 46 -1.60 7.55 4.52
N ALA A 47 -0.89 8.41 5.25
CA ALA A 47 0.57 8.43 5.24
C ALA A 47 1.20 7.18 5.88
N GLU A 48 0.52 6.54 6.83
CA GLU A 48 0.94 5.24 7.38
C GLU A 48 0.78 4.13 6.34
N GLU A 49 -0.36 4.03 5.66
CA GLU A 49 -0.57 3.03 4.61
C GLU A 49 0.40 3.19 3.42
N LEU A 50 0.83 4.42 3.10
CA LEU A 50 1.87 4.65 2.09
C LEU A 50 3.20 4.00 2.50
N LYS A 51 3.58 4.10 3.78
CA LYS A 51 4.80 3.48 4.31
C LYS A 51 4.67 1.96 4.37
N ASP A 52 3.50 1.45 4.74
CA ASP A 52 3.24 0.01 4.78
C ASP A 52 3.29 -0.60 3.38
N ALA A 53 2.68 0.07 2.39
CA ALA A 53 2.77 -0.33 0.99
C ALA A 53 4.23 -0.34 0.49
N GLU A 54 5.03 0.66 0.85
CA GLU A 54 6.47 0.71 0.54
C GLU A 54 7.24 -0.47 1.12
N ALA A 55 7.03 -0.76 2.41
CA ALA A 55 7.67 -1.88 3.08
C ALA A 55 7.28 -3.22 2.42
N LEU A 56 6.00 -3.40 2.10
CA LEU A 56 5.47 -4.61 1.47
C LEU A 56 6.04 -4.82 0.07
N PHE A 57 5.94 -3.83 -0.83
CA PHE A 57 6.44 -4.02 -2.20
C PHE A 57 7.97 -4.16 -2.21
N SER A 58 8.70 -3.48 -1.33
CA SER A 58 10.16 -3.62 -1.21
C SER A 58 10.55 -5.03 -0.75
N ALA A 59 9.80 -5.59 0.21
CA ALA A 59 10.02 -6.95 0.68
C ALA A 59 9.68 -8.00 -0.38
N MET A 60 8.66 -7.74 -1.21
CA MET A 60 8.30 -8.60 -2.35
C MET A 60 9.32 -8.48 -3.49
N GLU A 61 9.84 -7.28 -3.76
CA GLU A 61 10.87 -7.03 -4.78
C GLU A 61 12.17 -7.78 -4.47
N LYS A 62 12.64 -7.73 -3.22
CA LYS A 62 13.82 -8.49 -2.76
C LYS A 62 13.69 -10.02 -3.00
N ARG A 63 12.46 -10.53 -3.10
CA ARG A 63 12.16 -11.95 -3.34
C ARG A 63 11.80 -12.25 -4.81
N GLY A 64 11.82 -11.25 -5.68
CA GLY A 64 11.42 -11.37 -7.09
C GLY A 64 9.92 -11.57 -7.32
N TRP A 65 9.08 -11.23 -6.35
CA TRP A 65 7.62 -11.43 -6.42
C TRP A 65 6.85 -10.24 -6.97
N TYR A 66 7.45 -9.06 -6.91
CA TYR A 66 6.87 -7.80 -7.35
C TYR A 66 7.97 -6.90 -7.93
N ARG A 67 7.66 -6.13 -8.96
CA ARG A 67 8.61 -5.19 -9.56
C ARG A 67 7.89 -3.87 -9.82
N PRO A 68 8.03 -2.87 -8.94
CA PRO A 68 7.44 -1.57 -9.18
C PRO A 68 8.12 -0.94 -10.40
N GLU A 69 7.34 -0.41 -11.33
CA GLU A 69 7.88 0.39 -12.42
C GLU A 69 8.29 1.76 -11.86
N PRO A 70 9.56 2.19 -12.04
CA PRO A 70 9.96 3.54 -11.68
C PRO A 70 9.11 4.54 -12.44
N ALA A 71 8.60 5.56 -11.73
CA ALA A 71 7.96 6.68 -12.39
C ALA A 71 9.02 7.53 -13.09
N GLY A 72 8.95 7.62 -14.43
CA GLY A 72 9.88 8.39 -15.25
C GLY A 72 11.00 7.56 -15.89
N PRO A 73 11.82 8.17 -16.77
CA PRO A 73 12.87 7.46 -17.47
C PRO A 73 13.91 6.87 -16.48
N PRO A 74 14.55 5.73 -16.81
CA PRO A 74 15.37 4.93 -15.88
C PRO A 74 16.55 5.66 -15.21
N ASN A 75 16.84 6.90 -15.60
CA ASN A 75 18.07 7.63 -15.31
C ASN A 75 17.85 8.86 -14.41
N LEU A 76 16.66 9.08 -13.88
CA LEU A 76 16.38 10.14 -12.89
C LEU A 76 16.45 9.53 -11.47
N ARG A 77 17.67 9.38 -10.94
CA ARG A 77 17.92 9.15 -9.51
C ARG A 77 19.00 10.11 -9.03
#